data_AF-A0A372GSL1-F1
#
_entry.id   AF-A0A372GSL1-F1
#
_cell.length_a   1.000
_cell.length_b   1.000
_cell.length_c   1.000
_cell.angle_alpha   90.00
_cell.angle_beta   90.00
_cell.angle_gamma   90.00
#
_symmetry.space_group_name_H-M   'P 1'
#
loop_
_entity.id
_entity.type
_entity.pdbx_description
1 polymer ?
#
loop_
_entity_poly.entity_id
_entity_poly.type
_entity_poly.pdbx_seq_one_letter_code
_entity_poly.pdbx_strand_id
1 'polypeptide(L)'
;MATDKKQPQKTNGQGSTPFAQTYFHGTKVDLKIGDLIEVGYSSNYGQRKNAKYIFLSETLDAAIWGAELAFGEGRERIYLVEPQGQIEDDPDLTDKKFPGNPTKSYRSTEPFRVVGEVTVWQGHPVEHIDTMKEHLKKLKAQGINSLND
;
A
#
# COMPACT_ATOMS: atom_id res chain seq x y z
N MET A 1 -3.27 23.59 22.94
CA MET A 1 -4.42 22.67 22.96
C MET A 1 -3.86 21.26 22.92
N ALA A 2 -4.02 20.51 24.01
CA ALA A 2 -3.46 19.17 24.15
C ALA A 2 -4.32 18.17 23.36
N THR A 3 -3.70 17.39 22.49
CA THR A 3 -4.36 16.28 21.78
C THR A 3 -4.49 15.10 22.72
N ASP A 4 -5.72 14.78 23.10
CA ASP A 4 -6.05 13.56 23.85
C ASP A 4 -5.69 12.32 23.01
N LYS A 5 -4.57 11.69 23.34
CA LYS A 5 -4.24 10.35 22.87
C LYS A 5 -5.14 9.35 23.61
N LYS A 6 -6.28 8.99 23.02
CA LYS A 6 -7.09 7.87 23.50
C LYS A 6 -6.27 6.58 23.38
N GLN A 7 -5.92 5.99 24.51
CA GLN A 7 -5.39 4.63 24.58
C GLN A 7 -6.46 3.62 24.12
N PRO A 8 -6.09 2.52 23.46
CA PRO A 8 -7.04 1.51 23.03
C PRO A 8 -7.65 0.81 24.25
N GLN A 9 -8.96 0.98 24.44
CA GLN A 9 -9.72 0.27 25.48
C GLN A 9 -9.78 -1.22 25.15
N LYS A 10 -9.31 -2.07 26.06
CA LYS A 10 -9.58 -3.52 26.02
C LYS A 10 -11.05 -3.74 26.33
N THR A 11 -11.84 -4.09 25.31
CA THR A 11 -13.26 -4.42 25.47
C THR A 11 -13.40 -5.89 25.86
N ASN A 12 -13.94 -6.17 27.05
CA ASN A 12 -14.46 -7.50 27.38
C ASN A 12 -15.64 -7.79 26.44
N GLY A 13 -15.53 -8.86 25.63
CA GLY A 13 -16.24 -9.02 24.36
C GLY A 13 -17.75 -9.30 24.45
N GLN A 14 -18.55 -8.29 24.81
CA GLN A 14 -20.02 -8.39 24.83
C GLN A 14 -20.75 -7.16 24.25
N GLY A 15 -20.09 -6.36 23.40
CA GLY A 15 -20.72 -5.22 22.72
C GLY A 15 -20.42 -5.19 21.22
N SER A 16 -21.27 -4.52 20.44
CA SER A 16 -20.99 -4.22 19.02
C SER A 16 -19.72 -3.38 18.93
N THR A 17 -18.72 -3.87 18.22
CA THR A 17 -17.49 -3.12 17.94
C THR A 17 -17.62 -2.37 16.60
N PRO A 18 -17.08 -1.14 16.47
CA PRO A 18 -16.96 -0.49 15.18
C PRO A 18 -16.16 -1.35 14.20
N PHE A 19 -16.45 -1.22 12.91
CA PHE A 19 -15.61 -1.80 11.88
C PHE A 19 -14.21 -1.18 11.93
N ALA A 20 -13.17 -1.98 11.84
CA ALA A 20 -11.80 -1.48 11.86
C ALA A 20 -11.52 -0.68 10.59
N GLN A 21 -10.73 0.38 10.72
CA GLN A 21 -10.29 1.13 9.55
C GLN A 21 -9.51 0.20 8.61
N THR A 22 -9.99 0.10 7.38
CA THR A 22 -9.44 -0.78 6.34
C THR A 22 -8.87 0.07 5.21
N TYR A 23 -7.83 -0.42 4.56
CA TYR A 23 -7.12 0.25 3.49
C TYR A 23 -6.96 -0.67 2.28
N PHE A 24 -6.56 -0.11 1.14
CA PHE A 24 -6.27 -0.85 -0.07
C PHE A 24 -4.78 -1.18 -0.18
N HIS A 25 -4.46 -2.39 -0.63
CA HIS A 25 -3.12 -2.83 -0.97
C HIS A 25 -3.11 -3.42 -2.39
N GLY A 26 -2.46 -2.71 -3.32
CA GLY A 26 -2.26 -3.16 -4.69
C GLY A 26 -1.04 -4.06 -4.84
N THR A 27 -1.19 -5.20 -5.50
CA THR A 27 -0.12 -6.21 -5.59
C THR A 27 -0.35 -7.19 -6.75
N LYS A 28 0.66 -8.00 -7.09
CA LYS A 28 0.50 -9.14 -8.03
C LYS A 28 0.46 -10.51 -7.33
N VAL A 29 0.39 -10.49 -6.01
CA VAL A 29 0.56 -11.64 -5.14
C VAL A 29 -0.77 -12.30 -4.89
N ASP A 30 -0.82 -13.62 -5.02
CA ASP A 30 -2.00 -14.41 -4.73
C ASP A 30 -2.09 -14.68 -3.22
N LEU A 31 -2.88 -13.85 -2.53
CA LEU A 31 -3.09 -13.85 -1.09
C LEU A 31 -4.54 -14.27 -0.80
N LYS A 32 -4.74 -14.82 0.40
CA LYS A 32 -6.05 -15.23 0.91
C LYS A 32 -6.45 -14.35 2.09
N ILE A 33 -7.75 -14.28 2.34
CA ILE A 33 -8.27 -13.68 3.58
C ILE A 33 -7.63 -14.39 4.78
N GLY A 34 -7.11 -13.60 5.71
CA GLY A 34 -6.38 -14.05 6.89
C GLY A 34 -4.86 -14.05 6.72
N ASP A 35 -4.34 -13.99 5.49
CA ASP A 35 -2.89 -13.91 5.26
C ASP A 35 -2.31 -12.61 5.83
N LEU A 36 -1.04 -12.67 6.24
CA LEU A 36 -0.26 -11.52 6.65
C LEU A 36 0.68 -11.10 5.53
N ILE A 37 0.65 -9.82 5.20
CA ILE A 37 1.62 -9.16 4.34
C ILE A 37 2.73 -8.63 5.25
N GLU A 38 3.96 -9.07 5.04
CA GLU A 38 5.11 -8.73 5.88
C GLU A 38 6.24 -8.14 5.04
N VAL A 39 7.10 -7.34 5.69
CA VAL A 39 8.34 -6.83 5.08
C VAL A 39 9.25 -7.99 4.67
N GLY A 40 10.10 -7.77 3.67
CA GLY A 40 11.09 -8.76 3.24
C GLY A 40 10.56 -9.99 2.48
N TYR A 41 9.25 -10.26 2.45
CA TYR A 41 8.69 -11.28 1.57
C TYR A 41 8.62 -10.79 0.12
N SER A 42 9.47 -11.40 -0.70
CA SER A 42 9.60 -11.16 -2.13
C SER A 42 8.37 -11.64 -2.89
N SER A 43 7.42 -10.75 -3.09
CA SER A 43 6.33 -11.02 -4.03
C SER A 43 5.88 -9.79 -4.83
N ASN A 44 6.45 -8.60 -4.56
CA ASN A 44 6.17 -7.38 -5.33
C ASN A 44 7.39 -6.62 -5.86
N TYR A 45 8.64 -7.00 -5.55
CA TYR A 45 9.85 -6.32 -6.02
C TYR A 45 10.95 -7.34 -6.35
N GLY A 46 10.90 -7.90 -7.56
CA GLY A 46 11.97 -8.74 -8.08
C GLY A 46 13.31 -8.01 -7.93
N GLN A 47 14.21 -8.59 -7.11
CA GLN A 47 15.55 -8.14 -6.69
C GLN A 47 15.71 -7.44 -5.33
N ARG A 48 14.65 -7.09 -4.58
CA ARG A 48 14.82 -6.49 -3.24
C ARG A 48 14.58 -7.50 -2.13
N LYS A 49 15.63 -8.25 -1.77
CA LYS A 49 15.70 -9.04 -0.52
C LYS A 49 15.53 -8.20 0.77
N ASN A 50 15.36 -6.88 0.67
CA ASN A 50 15.41 -5.92 1.77
C ASN A 50 14.28 -4.87 1.70
N ALA A 51 13.09 -5.18 1.16
CA ALA A 51 11.99 -4.22 1.18
C ALA A 51 11.64 -3.87 2.64
N LYS A 52 11.91 -2.63 3.04
CA LYS A 52 11.76 -2.15 4.43
C LYS A 52 10.32 -1.82 4.79
N TYR A 53 9.49 -1.55 3.80
CA TYR A 53 8.14 -1.05 3.99
C TYR A 53 7.12 -1.82 3.14
N ILE A 54 5.91 -1.87 3.66
CA ILE A 54 4.69 -2.35 2.99
C ILE A 54 3.81 -1.12 2.76
N PHE A 55 3.17 -1.04 1.60
CA PHE A 55 2.40 0.13 1.18
C PHE A 55 0.89 -0.13 1.21
N LEU A 56 0.13 0.90 1.52
CA LEU A 56 -1.33 0.88 1.51
C LEU A 56 -1.88 2.27 1.15
N SER A 57 -3.17 2.35 0.84
CA SER A 57 -3.83 3.63 0.55
C SER A 57 -5.28 3.67 1.01
N GLU A 58 -5.81 4.87 1.27
CA GLU A 58 -7.25 5.11 1.40
C GLU A 58 -7.94 5.32 0.04
N THR A 59 -7.20 5.54 -1.04
CA THR A 59 -7.76 5.73 -2.38
C THR A 59 -7.58 4.48 -3.24
N LEU A 60 -8.64 4.12 -3.96
CA LEU A 60 -8.60 2.97 -4.87
C LEU A 60 -7.62 3.22 -6.03
N ASP A 61 -7.55 4.45 -6.54
CA ASP A 61 -6.66 4.83 -7.65
C ASP A 61 -5.18 4.56 -7.34
N ALA A 62 -4.71 4.95 -6.16
CA ALA A 62 -3.34 4.66 -5.73
C ALA A 62 -3.07 3.16 -5.58
N ALA A 63 -4.06 2.39 -5.12
CA ALA A 63 -3.94 0.94 -5.04
C ALA A 63 -3.97 0.26 -6.42
N ILE A 64 -4.71 0.79 -7.39
CA ILE A 64 -4.67 0.33 -8.79
C ILE A 64 -3.25 0.51 -9.33
N TRP A 65 -2.65 1.69 -9.17
CA TRP A 65 -1.24 1.92 -9.53
C TRP A 65 -0.30 0.94 -8.84
N GLY A 66 -0.51 0.68 -7.54
CA GLY A 66 0.24 -0.31 -6.77
C GLY A 66 0.20 -1.71 -7.40
N ALA A 67 -0.96 -2.16 -7.87
CA ALA A 67 -1.12 -3.46 -8.51
C ALA A 67 -0.50 -3.50 -9.93
N GLU A 68 -0.74 -2.47 -10.74
CA GLU A 68 -0.27 -2.39 -12.13
C GLU A 68 1.26 -2.25 -12.23
N LEU A 69 1.86 -1.51 -11.30
CA LEU A 69 3.31 -1.28 -11.23
C LEU A 69 4.05 -2.29 -10.36
N ALA A 70 3.35 -3.13 -9.60
CA ALA A 70 3.96 -4.23 -8.85
C ALA A 70 4.79 -5.13 -9.77
N PHE A 71 5.94 -5.59 -9.25
CA PHE A 71 6.80 -6.52 -9.97
C PHE A 71 6.23 -7.94 -9.95
N GLY A 72 6.61 -8.73 -10.95
CA GLY A 72 6.17 -10.11 -11.11
C GLY A 72 5.19 -10.26 -12.28
N GLU A 73 4.99 -11.51 -12.68
CA GLU A 73 4.10 -11.90 -13.79
C GLU A 73 2.71 -12.33 -13.30
N GLY A 74 2.44 -12.15 -12.00
CA GLY A 74 1.15 -12.48 -11.41
C GLY A 74 0.05 -11.52 -11.88
N ARG A 75 -1.20 -11.94 -11.72
CA ARG A 75 -2.36 -11.08 -11.98
C ARG A 75 -2.39 -9.92 -10.98
N GLU A 76 -2.71 -8.72 -11.46
CA GLU A 76 -2.98 -7.56 -10.62
C GLU A 76 -4.18 -7.80 -9.68
N ARG A 77 -3.99 -7.48 -8.39
CA ARG A 77 -4.97 -7.67 -7.33
C ARG A 77 -4.96 -6.50 -6.37
N ILE A 78 -6.11 -6.21 -5.77
CA ILE A 78 -6.28 -5.16 -4.78
C ILE A 78 -6.94 -5.79 -3.55
N TYR A 79 -6.22 -5.82 -2.44
CA TYR A 79 -6.71 -6.35 -1.17
C TYR A 79 -7.19 -5.26 -0.25
N LEU A 80 -8.21 -5.58 0.53
CA LEU A 80 -8.61 -4.85 1.72
C LEU A 80 -7.75 -5.34 2.88
N VAL A 81 -7.05 -4.42 3.56
CA VAL A 81 -6.09 -4.76 4.59
C VAL A 81 -6.25 -3.94 5.87
N GLU A 82 -6.01 -4.59 7.00
CA GLU A 82 -5.95 -3.97 8.32
C GLU A 82 -4.50 -3.92 8.83
N PRO A 83 -3.91 -2.73 9.02
CA PRO A 83 -2.59 -2.60 9.60
C PRO A 83 -2.55 -3.17 11.03
N GLN A 84 -1.52 -3.97 11.34
CA GLN A 84 -1.30 -4.48 12.69
C GLN A 84 -0.46 -3.53 13.55
N GLY A 85 -0.02 -2.39 12.99
CA GLY A 85 0.78 -1.39 13.66
C GLY A 85 0.67 -0.01 13.04
N GLN A 86 1.64 0.86 13.32
CA GLN A 86 1.62 2.25 12.87
C GLN A 86 1.84 2.35 11.36
N ILE A 87 1.13 3.28 10.72
CA ILE A 87 1.35 3.68 9.34
C ILE A 87 1.81 5.14 9.32
N GLU A 88 2.62 5.49 8.34
CA GLU A 88 3.09 6.86 8.10
C GLU A 88 2.89 7.23 6.64
N ASP A 89 2.83 8.53 6.34
CA ASP A 89 2.72 9.03 4.97
C ASP A 89 3.87 8.49 4.09
N ASP A 90 3.54 8.07 2.86
CA ASP A 90 4.57 7.68 1.89
C ASP A 90 5.35 8.92 1.44
N PRO A 91 6.66 9.01 1.73
CA PRO A 91 7.45 10.18 1.39
C PRO A 91 7.68 10.32 -0.12
N ASP A 92 7.44 9.30 -0.95
CA ASP A 92 7.52 9.46 -2.41
C ASP A 92 6.27 10.16 -2.99
N LEU A 93 5.17 10.16 -2.24
CA LEU A 93 3.86 10.66 -2.69
C LEU A 93 3.35 11.86 -1.88
N THR A 94 4.03 12.21 -0.80
CA THR A 94 3.66 13.30 0.11
C THR A 94 4.60 14.51 -0.04
N ASP A 95 4.02 15.71 -0.14
CA ASP A 95 4.75 16.98 -0.28
C ASP A 95 5.79 16.98 -1.43
N LYS A 96 5.44 16.29 -2.53
CA LYS A 96 6.22 16.29 -3.77
C LYS A 96 5.66 17.25 -4.79
N LYS A 97 4.79 16.75 -5.66
CA LYS A 97 4.16 17.53 -6.72
C LYS A 97 3.07 18.45 -6.18
N PHE A 98 2.41 18.04 -5.12
CA PHE A 98 1.31 18.75 -4.47
C PHE A 98 1.52 18.79 -2.95
N PRO A 99 1.03 19.82 -2.24
CA PRO A 99 1.09 19.87 -0.79
C PRO A 99 0.28 18.75 -0.12
N GLY A 100 0.81 18.20 0.96
CA GLY A 100 0.24 17.12 1.74
C GLY A 100 0.26 15.77 1.02
N ASN A 101 -0.65 14.88 1.44
CA ASN A 101 -0.81 13.53 0.93
C ASN A 101 -2.17 13.39 0.19
N PRO A 102 -2.30 13.90 -1.04
CA PRO A 102 -3.57 13.89 -1.77
C PRO A 102 -4.01 12.50 -2.21
N THR A 103 -3.06 11.57 -2.43
CA THR A 103 -3.34 10.18 -2.81
C THR A 103 -3.66 9.31 -1.60
N LYS A 104 -3.50 9.84 -0.38
CA LYS A 104 -3.67 9.11 0.88
C LYS A 104 -2.89 7.81 0.86
N SER A 105 -1.61 7.90 0.48
CA SER A 105 -0.70 6.76 0.38
C SER A 105 0.19 6.71 1.61
N TYR A 106 0.33 5.52 2.17
CA TYR A 106 1.04 5.27 3.42
C TYR A 106 1.96 4.08 3.29
N ARG A 107 2.87 3.98 4.25
CA ARG A 107 3.78 2.86 4.41
C ARG A 107 3.87 2.42 5.87
N SER A 108 4.29 1.18 6.08
CA SER A 108 4.56 0.62 7.41
C SER A 108 5.65 -0.44 7.37
N THR A 109 6.36 -0.61 8.48
CA THR A 109 7.24 -1.76 8.73
C THR A 109 6.48 -2.93 9.38
N GLU A 110 5.27 -2.69 9.88
CA GLU A 110 4.44 -3.65 10.60
C GLU A 110 3.51 -4.40 9.64
N PRO A 111 3.15 -5.66 9.91
CA PRO A 111 2.36 -6.48 9.00
C PRO A 111 0.94 -5.95 8.75
N PHE A 112 0.37 -6.31 7.61
CA PHE A 112 -1.05 -6.07 7.30
C PHE A 112 -1.81 -7.38 7.19
N ARG A 113 -3.00 -7.46 7.79
CA ARG A 113 -3.89 -8.62 7.63
C ARG A 113 -4.82 -8.41 6.45
N VAL A 114 -4.89 -9.38 5.55
CA VAL A 114 -5.87 -9.39 4.46
C VAL A 114 -7.26 -9.72 5.01
N VAL A 115 -8.23 -8.83 4.78
CA VAL A 115 -9.62 -9.00 5.23
C VAL A 115 -10.62 -9.09 4.07
N GLY A 116 -10.17 -8.86 2.84
CA GLY A 116 -10.97 -9.00 1.63
C GLY A 116 -10.20 -8.69 0.35
N GLU A 117 -10.85 -8.84 -0.79
CA GLU A 117 -10.31 -8.49 -2.11
C GLU A 117 -11.34 -7.65 -2.87
N VAL A 118 -10.88 -6.58 -3.52
CA VAL A 118 -11.68 -5.79 -4.46
C VAL A 118 -11.61 -6.49 -5.82
N THR A 119 -12.71 -7.10 -6.24
CA THR A 119 -12.76 -7.92 -7.46
C THR A 119 -13.25 -7.18 -8.69
N VAL A 120 -13.91 -6.03 -8.50
CA VAL A 120 -14.45 -5.18 -9.57
C VAL A 120 -13.80 -3.81 -9.48
N TRP A 121 -12.86 -3.54 -10.37
CA TRP A 121 -12.19 -2.26 -10.53
C TRP A 121 -11.75 -2.10 -11.99
N GLN A 122 -11.63 -0.85 -12.42
CA GLN A 122 -11.19 -0.50 -13.76
C GLN A 122 -9.73 -0.08 -13.69
N GLY A 123 -8.85 -0.83 -14.36
CA GLY A 123 -7.45 -0.45 -14.52
C GLY A 123 -7.27 0.77 -15.43
N HIS A 124 -6.09 1.35 -15.36
CA HIS A 124 -5.69 2.44 -16.25
C HIS A 124 -5.54 1.96 -17.69
N PRO A 125 -5.65 2.87 -18.69
CA PRO A 125 -5.26 2.57 -20.05
C PRO A 125 -3.82 2.05 -20.12
N VAL A 126 -3.57 1.05 -20.97
CA VAL A 126 -2.25 0.40 -21.08
C VAL A 126 -1.17 1.43 -21.44
N GLU A 127 -1.50 2.41 -22.27
CA GLU A 127 -0.62 3.48 -22.69
C GLU A 127 -0.17 4.36 -21.50
N HIS A 128 -1.05 4.55 -20.51
CA HIS A 128 -0.72 5.29 -19.28
C HIS A 128 0.23 4.49 -18.40
N ILE A 129 0.00 3.17 -18.27
CA ILE A 129 0.85 2.27 -17.51
C ILE A 129 2.26 2.23 -18.11
N ASP A 130 2.36 2.08 -19.44
CA ASP A 130 3.63 2.05 -20.16
C ASP A 130 4.38 3.38 -20.04
N THR A 131 3.68 4.50 -20.21
CA THR A 131 4.25 5.84 -20.01
C THR A 131 4.81 6.00 -18.60
N MET A 132 4.09 5.52 -17.58
CA MET A 132 4.55 5.58 -16.19
C MET A 132 5.77 4.68 -15.95
N LYS A 133 5.76 3.44 -16.45
CA LYS A 133 6.90 2.52 -16.37
C LYS A 133 8.15 3.10 -17.03
N GLU A 134 8.01 3.73 -18.19
CA GLU A 134 9.12 4.42 -18.86
C GLU A 134 9.62 5.62 -18.05
N HIS A 135 8.71 6.41 -17.48
CA HIS A 135 9.08 7.54 -16.63
C HIS A 135 9.91 7.10 -15.41
N LEU A 136 9.46 6.05 -14.70
CA LEU A 136 10.19 5.47 -13.58
C LEU A 136 11.57 4.95 -13.98
N LYS A 137 11.70 4.31 -15.16
CA LYS A 137 13.00 3.89 -15.71
C LYS A 137 13.94 5.08 -15.96
N LYS A 138 13.41 6.18 -16.51
CA LYS A 138 14.18 7.41 -16.77
C LYS A 138 14.67 8.06 -15.48
N LEU A 139 13.81 8.17 -14.45
CA LEU A 139 14.20 8.69 -13.13
C LEU A 139 15.34 7.86 -12.51
N LYS A 140 15.22 6.53 -12.56
CA LYS A 140 16.27 5.63 -12.07
C LYS A 140 17.59 5.81 -12.82
N ALA A 141 17.55 5.97 -14.15
CA ALA A 141 18.74 6.22 -14.96
C ALA A 141 19.41 7.58 -14.65
N GLN A 142 18.66 8.54 -14.12
CA GLN A 142 19.15 9.84 -13.66
C GLN A 142 19.65 9.81 -12.21
N GLY A 143 19.63 8.66 -11.54
CA GLY A 143 20.03 8.53 -10.13
C GLY A 143 18.97 9.02 -9.13
N ILE A 144 17.75 9.33 -9.59
CA ILE A 144 16.62 9.65 -8.73
C ILE A 144 15.99 8.33 -8.29
N ASN A 145 16.26 7.94 -7.05
CA ASN A 145 15.74 6.72 -6.44
C ASN A 145 14.58 7.03 -5.49
N SER A 146 13.78 6.01 -5.21
CA SER A 146 12.71 6.08 -4.23
C SER A 146 13.28 6.28 -2.82
N LEU A 147 12.58 7.07 -2.00
CA LEU A 147 12.90 7.30 -0.58
C LEU A 147 12.52 6.08 0.30
N ASN A 148 11.97 5.04 -0.31
CA ASN A 148 11.59 3.80 0.33
C ASN A 148 12.62 2.67 0.16
N ASP A 149 13.74 2.93 -0.53
CA ASP A 149 14.84 1.98 -0.77
C ASP A 149 15.73 1.72 0.48
#